data_AF-A0A511JIJ9-F1
#
_entry.id   AF-A0A511JIJ9-F1
#
_cell.length_a   1.000
_cell.length_b   1.000
_cell.length_c   1.000
_cell.angle_alpha   90.00
_cell.angle_beta   90.00
_cell.angle_gamma   90.00
#
_symmetry.space_group_name_H-M   'P 1'
#
loop_
_entity.id
_entity.type
_entity.pdbx_description
1 polymer ?
#
loop_
_entity_poly.entity_id
_entity_poly.type
_entity_poly.pdbx_seq_one_letter_code
_entity_poly.pdbx_strand_id
1 'polypeptide(L)'
;MARRKGEAARARAERAGEPLGSISQPSGPGVPGTAACLRCGETDLTRIRMALADGRQVVFVSCPACEQRNWFPLDGDGVPLDREDVVGDA
;
A
#
# COMPACT_ATOMS: atom_id res chain seq x y z
N MET A 1 -34.96 5.08 -8.80
CA MET A 1 -33.75 5.90 -9.08
C MET A 1 -32.41 5.15 -8.88
N ALA A 2 -32.39 3.82 -8.85
CA ALA A 2 -31.16 3.04 -8.61
C ALA A 2 -30.31 2.77 -9.87
N ARG A 3 -30.92 2.76 -11.06
CA ARG A 3 -30.25 2.44 -12.34
C ARG A 3 -29.13 3.43 -12.70
N ARG A 4 -29.35 4.73 -12.50
CA ARG A 4 -28.36 5.79 -12.81
C ARG A 4 -27.09 5.74 -11.96
N LYS A 5 -27.18 5.29 -10.69
CA LYS A 5 -26.01 5.18 -9.80
C LYS A 5 -25.08 4.04 -10.23
N GLY A 6 -25.65 2.93 -10.72
CA GLY A 6 -24.89 1.80 -11.26
C GLY A 6 -24.14 2.15 -12.54
N GLU A 7 -24.77 2.88 -13.46
CA GLU A 7 -24.12 3.37 -14.68
C GLU A 7 -22.98 4.35 -14.39
N ALA A 8 -23.19 5.29 -13.47
CA ALA A 8 -22.14 6.24 -13.07
C ALA A 8 -20.93 5.55 -12.41
N ALA A 9 -21.15 4.48 -11.65
CA ALA A 9 -20.07 3.69 -11.06
C ALA A 9 -19.29 2.90 -12.13
N ARG A 10 -20.00 2.30 -13.11
CA ARG A 10 -19.39 1.57 -14.23
C ARG A 10 -18.55 2.48 -15.12
N ALA A 11 -19.08 3.64 -15.50
CA ALA A 11 -18.35 4.62 -16.31
C ALA A 11 -17.07 5.14 -15.62
N ARG A 12 -17.06 5.23 -14.28
CA ARG A 12 -15.84 5.59 -13.52
C ARG A 12 -14.80 4.46 -13.51
N ALA A 13 -15.25 3.21 -13.39
CA ALA A 13 -14.36 2.05 -13.43
C ALA A 13 -13.72 1.88 -14.82
N GLU A 14 -14.47 2.09 -15.90
CA GLU A 14 -13.96 2.04 -17.28
C GLU A 14 -12.89 3.13 -17.52
N ARG A 15 -13.11 4.35 -17.02
CA ARG A 15 -12.14 5.45 -17.13
C ARG A 15 -10.88 5.26 -16.29
N ALA A 16 -10.94 4.45 -15.22
CA ALA A 16 -9.77 4.13 -14.41
C ALA A 16 -8.78 3.20 -15.13
N GLY A 17 -9.23 2.47 -16.17
CA GLY A 17 -8.39 1.58 -16.97
C GLY A 17 -7.78 2.24 -18.22
N GLU A 18 -8.23 3.43 -18.62
CA GLU A 18 -7.69 4.12 -19.79
C GLU A 18 -6.24 4.59 -19.50
N PRO A 19 -5.26 4.23 -20.34
CA PRO A 19 -3.88 4.64 -20.13
C PRO A 19 -3.77 6.18 -20.17
N LEU A 20 -3.17 6.75 -19.12
CA LEU A 20 -3.00 8.21 -18.96
C LEU A 20 -1.90 8.81 -19.87
N GLY A 21 -1.76 8.30 -21.10
CA GLY A 21 -0.66 8.64 -22.01
C GLY A 21 0.68 8.07 -21.52
N SER A 22 1.72 8.90 -21.44
CA SER A 22 3.10 8.49 -21.10
C SER A 22 3.33 8.20 -19.61
N ILE A 23 2.31 8.36 -18.76
CA ILE A 23 2.42 8.10 -17.32
C ILE A 23 2.38 6.59 -17.11
N SER A 24 3.52 6.02 -16.70
CA SER A 24 3.60 4.63 -16.27
C SER A 24 3.01 4.51 -14.87
N GLN A 25 1.91 3.78 -14.73
CA GLN A 25 1.43 3.32 -13.44
C GLN A 25 2.01 1.93 -13.16
N PRO A 26 2.39 1.62 -11.91
CA PRO A 26 2.71 0.25 -11.55
C PRO A 26 1.48 -0.63 -11.80
N SER A 27 1.55 -1.49 -12.81
CA SER A 27 0.47 -2.39 -13.24
C SER A 27 0.46 -3.73 -12.48
N GLY A 28 1.24 -3.83 -11.41
CA GLY A 28 1.34 -5.04 -10.59
C GLY A 28 0.28 -5.11 -9.48
N PRO A 29 0.15 -6.28 -8.82
CA PRO A 29 -0.59 -6.39 -7.57
C PRO A 29 -0.12 -5.31 -6.59
N GLY A 30 -1.04 -4.77 -5.79
CA GLY A 30 -0.71 -3.80 -4.75
C GLY A 30 0.48 -4.29 -3.92
N VAL A 31 1.40 -3.38 -3.60
CA VAL A 31 2.58 -3.72 -2.80
C VAL A 31 2.11 -4.37 -1.49
N PRO A 32 2.63 -5.57 -1.13
CA PRO A 32 2.21 -6.30 0.07
C PRO A 32 2.49 -5.52 1.36
N GLY A 33 1.94 -5.95 2.49
CA GLY A 33 2.00 -5.24 3.77
C GLY A 33 0.69 -5.45 4.51
N THR A 34 -0.12 -4.39 4.64
CA THR A 34 -1.46 -4.47 5.24
C THR A 34 -2.52 -3.85 4.34
N ALA A 35 -3.76 -4.32 4.47
CA ALA A 35 -4.92 -3.75 3.78
C ALA A 35 -5.36 -2.40 4.41
N ALA A 36 -5.16 -2.23 5.72
CA ALA A 36 -5.54 -1.04 6.47
C ALA A 36 -4.52 -0.74 7.57
N CYS A 37 -4.48 0.51 8.03
CA CYS A 37 -3.65 0.92 9.14
C CYS A 37 -4.00 0.10 10.39
N LEU A 38 -3.01 -0.56 10.97
CA LEU A 38 -3.18 -1.39 12.17
C LEU A 38 -3.65 -0.60 13.40
N ARG A 39 -3.59 0.74 13.37
CA ARG A 39 -4.01 1.63 14.47
C ARG A 39 -5.37 2.29 14.25
N CYS A 40 -5.59 2.93 13.11
CA CYS A 40 -6.80 3.72 12.87
C CYS A 40 -7.73 3.17 11.77
N GLY A 41 -7.33 2.11 11.06
CA GLY A 41 -8.14 1.50 10.01
C GLY A 41 -8.15 2.24 8.66
N GLU A 42 -7.40 3.33 8.48
CA GLU A 42 -7.28 4.01 7.17
C GLU A 42 -6.75 3.03 6.11
N THR A 43 -7.32 3.09 4.91
CA THR A 43 -7.00 2.18 3.80
C THR A 43 -6.13 2.83 2.73
N ASP A 44 -6.14 4.17 2.65
CA ASP A 44 -5.23 4.93 1.80
C ASP A 44 -3.86 5.04 2.48
N LEU A 45 -2.97 4.10 2.14
CA LEU A 45 -1.65 3.97 2.76
C LEU A 45 -0.55 4.13 1.73
N THR A 46 0.48 4.89 2.10
CA THR A 46 1.72 4.97 1.34
C THR A 46 2.51 3.68 1.55
N ARG A 47 2.90 3.02 0.45
CA ARG A 47 3.67 1.76 0.47
C ARG A 47 4.91 1.88 -0.41
N ILE A 48 6.07 1.53 0.13
CA ILE A 48 7.36 1.64 -0.57
C ILE A 48 8.14 0.33 -0.35
N ARG A 49 8.56 -0.32 -1.44
CA ARG A 49 9.50 -1.46 -1.36
C ARG A 49 10.91 -0.93 -1.19
N MET A 50 11.68 -1.51 -0.27
CA MET A 50 13.08 -1.15 -0.04
C MET A 50 13.87 -2.31 0.58
N ALA A 51 15.19 -2.19 0.55
CA ALA A 51 16.09 -3.06 1.31
C ALA A 51 16.45 -2.39 2.65
N LEU A 52 16.46 -3.16 3.74
CA LEU A 52 17.07 -2.75 5.00
C LEU A 52 18.61 -2.76 4.89
N ALA A 53 19.29 -2.21 5.89
CA ALA A 53 20.76 -2.15 5.93
C ALA A 53 21.43 -3.54 5.88
N ASP A 54 20.75 -4.58 6.37
CA ASP A 54 21.19 -5.97 6.32
C ASP A 54 20.84 -6.69 5.00
N GLY A 55 20.22 -5.99 4.04
CA GLY A 55 19.84 -6.51 2.73
C GLY A 55 18.45 -7.16 2.66
N ARG A 56 17.73 -7.34 3.78
CA ARG A 56 16.36 -7.89 3.76
C ARG A 56 15.41 -6.96 2.99
N GLN A 57 14.60 -7.56 2.12
CA GLN A 57 13.58 -6.82 1.36
C GLN A 57 12.32 -6.65 2.21
N VAL A 58 11.86 -5.41 2.32
CA VAL A 58 10.69 -5.02 3.12
C VAL A 58 9.79 -4.08 2.36
N VAL A 59 8.56 -3.97 2.84
CA VAL A 59 7.62 -2.90 2.49
C VAL A 59 7.49 -1.98 3.69
N PHE A 60 7.86 -0.72 3.50
CA PHE A 60 7.51 0.37 4.39
C PHE A 60 6.07 0.81 4.13
N VAL A 61 5.27 0.90 5.19
CA VAL A 61 3.88 1.37 5.16
C VAL A 61 3.73 2.57 6.09
N SER A 62 3.24 3.69 5.56
CA SER A 62 2.91 4.89 6.33
C SER A 62 1.45 5.26 6.18
N CYS A 63 0.78 5.50 7.31
CA CYS A 63 -0.59 5.99 7.33
C CYS A 63 -0.61 7.53 7.35
N PRO A 64 -1.22 8.20 6.36
CA PRO A 64 -1.30 9.66 6.34
C PRO A 64 -2.25 10.23 7.40
N ALA A 65 -3.20 9.43 7.92
CA ALA A 65 -4.20 9.91 8.88
C ALA A 65 -3.71 9.94 10.34
N CYS A 66 -2.92 8.95 10.76
CA CYS A 66 -2.43 8.85 12.15
C CYS A 66 -0.91 8.73 12.27
N GLU A 67 -0.20 8.86 11.14
CA GLU A 67 1.27 8.88 11.02
C GLU A 67 1.98 7.62 11.53
N GLN A 68 1.24 6.54 11.71
CA GLN A 68 1.82 5.24 12.07
C GLN A 68 2.63 4.66 10.92
N ARG A 69 3.76 4.08 11.29
CA ARG A 69 4.75 3.49 10.37
C ARG A 69 4.98 2.04 10.76
N ASN A 70 4.94 1.16 9.78
CA ASN A 70 5.21 -0.26 9.96
C ASN A 70 6.07 -0.76 8.80
N TRP A 71 6.85 -1.80 9.05
CA TRP A 71 7.64 -2.49 8.04
C TRP A 71 7.17 -3.93 7.97
N PHE A 72 7.04 -4.47 6.76
CA PHE A 72 6.61 -5.85 6.54
C PHE A 72 7.66 -6.55 5.70
N PRO A 73 7.99 -7.82 5.95
CA PRO A 73 8.79 -8.60 5.00
C PRO A 73 8.09 -8.61 3.63
N LEU A 74 8.84 -8.42 2.54
CA LEU A 74 8.26 -8.37 1.20
C LEU A 74 7.49 -9.65 0.85
N ASP A 75 8.04 -10.79 1.27
CA ASP A 75 7.47 -12.13 1.09
C ASP A 75 6.81 -12.67 2.38
N GLY A 76 6.43 -11.76 3.28
CA GLY A 76 5.83 -12.08 4.58
C GLY A 76 4.32 -12.36 4.52
N ASP A 77 3.77 -12.74 5.66
CA ASP A 77 2.36 -13.07 5.88
C ASP A 77 1.50 -11.86 6.30
N GLY A 78 2.07 -10.65 6.27
CA GLY A 78 1.40 -9.42 6.69
C GLY A 78 1.58 -9.08 8.18
N VAL A 79 2.44 -9.81 8.90
CA VAL A 79 2.90 -9.43 10.24
C VAL A 79 3.99 -8.35 10.14
N PRO A 80 3.89 -7.25 10.91
CA PRO A 80 4.92 -6.21 10.90
C PRO A 80 6.19 -6.70 11.62
N LEU A 81 7.33 -6.24 11.16
CA LEU A 81 8.60 -6.31 11.88
C LEU A 81 8.59 -5.35 13.06
N ASP A 82 9.27 -5.74 14.13
CA ASP A 82 9.53 -4.84 15.25
C ASP A 82 10.53 -3.76 14.86
N ARG A 83 10.53 -2.65 15.60
CA ARG A 83 11.41 -1.52 15.29
C ARG A 83 12.88 -1.94 15.37
N GLU A 84 13.25 -2.74 16.36
CA GLU A 84 14.62 -3.23 16.55
C GLU A 84 15.12 -4.01 15.33
N ASP A 85 14.26 -4.83 14.72
CA ASP A 85 14.60 -5.55 13.49
C ASP A 85 14.87 -4.62 12.30
N VAL A 86 14.28 -3.42 12.28
CA VAL A 86 14.36 -2.49 11.14
C VAL A 86 15.57 -1.58 11.24
N VAL A 87 15.81 -0.98 12.42
CA VAL A 87 16.91 -0.02 12.61
C VAL A 87 18.21 -0.67 13.08
N GLY A 88 18.16 -1.90 13.60
CA GLY A 88 19.27 -2.53 14.31
C GLY A 88 19.45 -1.97 15.73
N ASP A 89 20.16 -2.71 16.58
CA ASP A 89 20.75 -2.18 17.81
C ASP A 89 21.91 -1.25 17.42
N ALA A 90 21.87 -0.01 17.90
CA ALA A 90 22.89 1.01 17.62
C ALA A 90 24.11 0.87 18.54
#